data_AF-A0A9E0HHZ2-F1
#
_entry.id   AF-A0A9E0HHZ2-F1
#
_cell.length_a   1.000
_cell.length_b   1.000
_cell.length_c   1.000
_cell.angle_alpha   90.00
_cell.angle_beta   90.00
_cell.angle_gamma   90.00
#
_symmetry.space_group_name_H-M   'P 1'
#
loop_
_entity.id
_entity.type
_entity.pdbx_description
1 polymer ?
#
loop_
_entity_poly.entity_id
_entity_poly.type
_entity_poly.pdbx_seq_one_letter_code
_entity_poly.pdbx_strand_id
1 'polypeptide(L)'
;MSTPRRVLTIVLALLAAAGLAVGVQGGRWWSIGAELHLGPNGTWWCLDGDCAARGLAWTGGSGLWQRAALATYAGGLVAALVLVGLAGAVAAGRTSRLVALVGAVAVVTAAGSGALFYALRPAMAAAHAGRGLALFAVGLAAAVAAVVSVALATRAR
;
A
#
# COMPACT_ATOMS: atom_id res chain seq x y z
N MET A 1 12.43 -3.43 24.57
CA MET A 1 11.27 -2.60 24.19
C MET A 1 10.25 -2.70 25.31
N SER A 2 9.70 -1.59 25.79
CA SER A 2 8.64 -1.63 26.82
C SER A 2 7.34 -2.21 26.25
N THR A 3 6.48 -2.78 27.10
CA THR A 3 5.15 -3.30 26.73
C THR A 3 4.29 -2.31 25.94
N PRO A 4 4.12 -1.03 26.36
CA PRO A 4 3.29 -0.09 25.60
C PRO A 4 3.83 0.19 24.19
N ARG A 5 5.16 0.33 24.06
CA ARG A 5 5.80 0.54 22.76
C ARG A 5 5.63 -0.66 21.85
N ARG A 6 5.73 -1.87 22.40
CA ARG A 6 5.51 -3.13 21.67
C ARG A 6 4.08 -3.25 21.14
N VAL A 7 3.08 -2.97 21.97
CA VAL A 7 1.66 -2.98 21.56
C VAL A 7 1.42 -1.94 20.47
N LEU A 8 1.92 -0.71 20.64
CA LEU A 8 1.79 0.33 19.63
C LEU A 8 2.41 -0.07 18.28
N THR A 9 3.63 -0.63 18.29
CA THR A 9 4.28 -1.12 17.06
C THR A 9 3.47 -2.20 16.36
N ILE A 10 2.88 -3.15 17.12
CA ILE A 10 2.02 -4.20 16.56
C ILE A 10 0.78 -3.57 15.90
N VAL A 11 0.09 -2.66 16.59
CA VAL A 11 -1.10 -1.99 16.06
C VAL A 11 -0.76 -1.21 14.80
N LEU A 12 0.33 -0.44 14.80
CA LEU A 12 0.78 0.31 13.62
C LEU A 12 1.10 -0.62 12.44
N ALA A 13 1.79 -1.73 12.68
CA ALA A 13 2.12 -2.69 11.63
C ALA A 13 0.87 -3.34 11.02
N LEU A 14 -0.13 -3.69 11.84
CA LEU A 14 -1.38 -4.27 11.38
C LEU A 14 -2.26 -3.25 10.63
N LEU A 15 -2.36 -2.02 11.14
CA LEU A 15 -3.06 -0.92 10.45
C LEU A 15 -2.40 -0.61 9.10
N ALA A 16 -1.07 -0.61 9.07
CA ALA A 16 -0.30 -0.43 7.84
C ALA A 16 -0.57 -1.55 6.83
N ALA A 17 -0.52 -2.81 7.27
CA ALA A 17 -0.80 -3.96 6.42
C ALA A 17 -2.22 -3.90 5.85
N ALA A 18 -3.23 -3.61 6.68
CA ALA A 18 -4.61 -3.46 6.24
C ALA A 18 -4.78 -2.28 5.26
N GLY A 19 -4.21 -1.12 5.57
CA GLY A 19 -4.28 0.07 4.73
C GLY A 19 -3.64 -0.14 3.35
N LEU A 20 -2.46 -0.77 3.30
CA LEU A 20 -1.81 -1.14 2.04
C LEU A 20 -2.63 -2.17 1.25
N ALA A 21 -3.06 -3.25 1.89
CA ALA A 21 -3.81 -4.32 1.23
C ALA A 21 -5.16 -3.82 0.68
N VAL A 22 -5.96 -3.12 1.49
CA VAL A 22 -7.24 -2.54 1.06
C VAL A 22 -7.00 -1.45 0.01
N GLY A 23 -5.96 -0.63 0.21
CA GLY A 23 -5.56 0.42 -0.72
C GLY A 23 -5.22 -0.10 -2.11
N VAL A 24 -4.57 -1.27 -2.25
CA VAL A 24 -4.25 -1.82 -3.57
C VAL A 24 -5.32 -2.76 -4.14
N GLN A 25 -6.05 -3.50 -3.31
CA GLN A 25 -7.07 -4.46 -3.78
C GLN A 25 -8.42 -3.80 -4.08
N GLY A 26 -8.93 -3.01 -3.13
CA GLY A 26 -10.25 -2.36 -3.22
C GLY A 26 -10.15 -0.85 -3.50
N GLY A 27 -8.94 -0.32 -3.57
CA GLY A 27 -8.70 1.09 -3.71
C GLY A 27 -9.03 1.60 -5.10
N ARG A 28 -10.15 2.30 -5.17
CA ARG A 28 -10.42 3.33 -6.17
C ARG A 28 -9.43 4.45 -5.91
N TRP A 29 -8.26 4.43 -6.55
CA TRP A 29 -7.23 5.46 -6.43
C TRP A 29 -7.66 6.73 -7.15
N TRP A 30 -8.38 6.56 -8.26
CA TRP A 30 -9.05 7.64 -8.96
C TRP A 30 -10.49 7.26 -9.31
N SER A 31 -11.34 8.28 -9.42
CA SER A 31 -12.69 8.16 -9.97
C SER A 31 -12.91 9.21 -11.04
N ILE A 32 -13.53 8.79 -12.15
CA ILE A 32 -14.02 9.69 -13.20
C ILE A 32 -15.55 9.61 -13.17
N GLY A 33 -16.19 10.69 -12.75
CA GLY A 33 -17.62 10.66 -12.45
C GLY A 33 -17.99 9.65 -11.36
N ALA A 34 -19.24 9.18 -11.37
CA ALA A 34 -19.77 8.24 -10.38
C ALA A 34 -19.46 6.76 -10.72
N GLU A 35 -19.24 6.45 -11.98
CA GLU A 35 -19.31 5.08 -12.50
C GLU A 35 -17.94 4.44 -12.72
N LEU A 36 -16.91 5.24 -12.94
CA LEU A 36 -15.62 4.73 -13.38
C LEU A 36 -14.58 4.91 -12.28
N HIS A 37 -13.98 3.80 -11.88
CA HIS A 37 -13.00 3.77 -10.81
C HIS A 37 -11.73 3.06 -11.26
N LEU A 38 -10.58 3.65 -10.95
CA LEU A 38 -9.28 3.14 -11.37
C LEU A 38 -8.39 2.89 -10.16
N GLY A 39 -7.62 1.81 -10.20
CA GLY A 39 -6.65 1.49 -9.17
C GLY A 39 -5.57 0.52 -9.67
N PRO A 40 -4.65 0.13 -8.77
CA PRO A 40 -3.56 -0.80 -9.09
C PRO A 40 -4.05 -2.17 -9.60
N ASN A 41 -5.22 -2.61 -9.12
CA ASN A 41 -5.85 -3.86 -9.51
C ASN A 41 -6.74 -3.76 -10.77
N GLY A 42 -6.66 -2.64 -11.52
CA GLY A 42 -7.40 -2.44 -12.76
C GLY A 42 -8.49 -1.37 -12.68
N THR A 43 -9.44 -1.44 -13.61
CA THR A 43 -10.58 -0.53 -13.71
C THR A 43 -11.85 -1.25 -13.26
N TRP A 44 -12.72 -0.54 -12.58
CA TRP A 44 -14.09 -0.94 -12.32
C TRP A 44 -15.02 0.04 -13.03
N TRP A 45 -15.92 -0.49 -13.85
CA TRP A 45 -16.97 0.30 -14.50
C TRP A 45 -18.31 -0.15 -13.93
N CYS A 46 -18.99 0.77 -13.26
CA CYS A 46 -20.26 0.56 -12.58
C CYS A 46 -21.36 1.33 -13.33
N LEU A 47 -22.02 0.67 -14.29
CA LEU A 47 -23.16 1.21 -15.05
C LEU A 47 -24.44 0.59 -14.51
N ASP A 48 -25.46 1.41 -14.21
CA ASP A 48 -26.78 0.95 -13.73
C ASP A 48 -26.73 -0.01 -12.51
N GLY A 49 -25.72 0.15 -11.65
CA GLY A 49 -25.52 -0.69 -10.46
C GLY A 49 -24.69 -1.96 -10.68
N ASP A 50 -24.40 -2.32 -11.93
CA ASP A 50 -23.54 -3.46 -12.27
C ASP A 50 -22.08 -3.02 -12.42
N CYS A 51 -21.25 -3.46 -11.46
CA CYS A 51 -19.82 -3.19 -11.46
C CYS A 51 -19.05 -4.35 -12.09
N ALA A 52 -18.44 -4.11 -13.25
CA ALA A 52 -17.56 -5.08 -13.92
C ALA A 52 -16.09 -4.63 -13.86
N ALA A 53 -15.20 -5.60 -13.60
CA ALA A 53 -13.77 -5.38 -13.71
C ALA A 53 -13.35 -5.33 -15.20
N ARG A 54 -12.55 -4.33 -15.56
CA ARG A 54 -11.97 -4.14 -16.89
C ARG A 54 -10.47 -3.87 -16.75
N GLY A 55 -9.68 -4.30 -17.73
CA GLY A 55 -8.25 -4.01 -17.77
C GLY A 55 -7.97 -2.51 -17.98
N LEU A 56 -6.73 -2.07 -17.75
CA LEU A 56 -6.32 -0.67 -17.93
C LEU A 56 -6.02 -0.28 -19.39
N ALA A 57 -6.21 -1.19 -20.35
CA ALA A 57 -5.83 -0.97 -21.75
C ALA A 57 -6.65 0.14 -22.44
N TRP A 58 -7.88 0.38 -21.99
CA TRP A 58 -8.78 1.36 -22.61
C TRP A 58 -8.46 2.82 -22.23
N THR A 59 -7.68 3.06 -21.17
CA THR A 59 -7.42 4.42 -20.66
C THR A 59 -6.36 5.19 -21.46
N GLY A 60 -5.87 4.64 -22.58
CA GLY A 60 -4.77 5.22 -23.35
C GLY A 60 -3.45 5.34 -22.57
N GLY A 61 -3.30 4.59 -21.48
CA GLY A 61 -2.09 4.62 -20.64
C GLY A 61 -0.91 3.92 -21.30
N SER A 62 0.32 4.36 -20.99
CA SER A 62 1.53 3.71 -21.48
C SER A 62 1.70 2.30 -20.89
N GLY A 63 2.39 1.41 -21.61
CA GLY A 63 2.73 0.08 -21.08
C GLY A 63 3.53 0.14 -19.78
N LEU A 64 4.31 1.22 -19.58
CA LEU A 64 5.02 1.46 -18.32
C LEU A 64 4.06 1.74 -17.15
N TRP A 65 2.99 2.51 -17.39
CA TRP A 65 1.98 2.78 -16.37
C TRP A 65 1.23 1.51 -15.94
N GLN A 66 0.90 0.62 -16.88
CA GLN A 66 0.29 -0.69 -16.56
C GLN A 66 1.24 -1.57 -15.73
N ARG A 67 2.53 -1.59 -16.06
CA ARG A 67 3.54 -2.30 -15.26
C ARG A 67 3.69 -1.68 -13.87
N ALA A 68 3.66 -0.35 -13.77
CA ALA A 68 3.70 0.35 -12.49
C ALA A 68 2.45 0.05 -11.64
N ALA A 69 1.27 -0.09 -12.26
CA ALA A 69 0.04 -0.52 -11.59
C ALA A 69 0.21 -1.91 -10.96
N LEU A 70 0.67 -2.89 -11.76
CA LEU A 70 0.92 -4.24 -11.28
C LEU A 70 2.00 -4.29 -10.21
N ALA A 71 3.08 -3.51 -10.37
CA ALA A 71 4.14 -3.39 -9.38
C ALA A 71 3.63 -2.77 -8.07
N THR A 72 2.73 -1.78 -8.15
CA THR A 72 2.08 -1.17 -6.97
C THR A 72 1.19 -2.18 -6.26
N TYR A 73 0.41 -2.96 -7.03
CA TYR A 73 -0.44 -4.01 -6.49
C TYR A 73 0.39 -5.09 -5.77
N ALA A 74 1.35 -5.68 -6.45
CA ALA A 74 2.22 -6.71 -5.88
C ALA A 74 3.05 -6.17 -4.72
N GLY A 75 3.67 -5.00 -4.88
CA GLY A 75 4.47 -4.34 -3.85
C GLY A 75 3.69 -4.03 -2.59
N GLY A 76 2.45 -3.53 -2.73
CA GLY A 76 1.55 -3.28 -1.61
C GLY A 76 1.18 -4.55 -0.84
N LEU A 77 0.87 -5.65 -1.54
CA LEU A 77 0.55 -6.94 -0.91
C LEU A 77 1.76 -7.59 -0.22
N VAL A 78 2.93 -7.55 -0.86
CA VAL A 78 4.17 -8.05 -0.27
C VAL A 78 4.54 -7.24 0.97
N ALA A 79 4.45 -5.91 0.90
CA ALA A 79 4.68 -5.05 2.06
C ALA A 79 3.68 -5.34 3.19
N ALA A 80 2.40 -5.54 2.89
CA ALA A 80 1.40 -5.93 3.87
C ALA A 80 1.75 -7.26 4.55
N LEU A 81 2.14 -8.28 3.79
CA LEU A 81 2.57 -9.58 4.33
C LEU A 81 3.79 -9.44 5.25
N VAL A 82 4.80 -8.68 4.81
CA VAL A 82 6.01 -8.41 5.61
C VAL A 82 5.67 -7.70 6.91
N LEU A 83 4.73 -6.74 6.90
CA LEU A 83 4.28 -6.02 8.09
C LEU A 83 3.51 -6.92 9.06
N VAL A 84 2.70 -7.87 8.57
CA VAL A 84 2.08 -8.91 9.42
C VAL A 84 3.17 -9.78 10.06
N GLY A 85 4.19 -10.20 9.29
CA GLY A 85 5.35 -10.92 9.83
C GLY A 85 6.11 -10.12 10.88
N LEU A 86 6.29 -8.81 10.66
CA LEU A 86 6.93 -7.89 11.61
C LEU A 86 6.10 -7.77 12.90
N ALA A 87 4.79 -7.66 12.80
CA ALA A 87 3.88 -7.68 13.95
C ALA A 87 4.03 -8.98 14.75
N GLY A 88 4.06 -10.13 14.07
CA GLY A 88 4.32 -11.43 14.68
C GLY A 88 5.69 -11.52 15.37
N ALA A 89 6.75 -11.02 14.74
CA ALA A 89 8.09 -11.01 15.32
C ALA A 89 8.18 -10.12 16.57
N VAL A 90 7.55 -8.95 16.55
CA VAL A 90 7.44 -8.05 17.71
C VAL A 90 6.59 -8.70 18.81
N ALA A 91 5.50 -9.38 18.45
CA ALA A 91 4.68 -10.18 19.36
C ALA A 91 5.41 -11.42 19.92
N ALA A 92 6.44 -11.93 19.25
CA ALA A 92 7.28 -13.01 19.78
C ALA A 92 8.49 -12.48 20.59
N GLY A 93 8.68 -11.16 20.70
CA GLY A 93 9.88 -10.56 21.30
C GLY A 93 11.16 -10.75 20.48
N ARG A 94 11.04 -11.19 19.22
CA ARG A 94 12.14 -11.50 18.29
C ARG A 94 12.41 -10.32 17.35
N THR A 95 12.72 -9.16 17.91
CA THR A 95 13.10 -7.98 17.12
C THR A 95 14.58 -8.05 16.74
N SER A 96 14.88 -8.28 15.47
CA SER A 96 16.24 -8.26 14.92
C SER A 96 16.41 -7.15 13.89
N ARG A 97 17.67 -6.73 13.66
CA ARG A 97 17.99 -5.73 12.63
C ARG A 97 17.55 -6.19 11.23
N LEU A 98 17.63 -7.50 10.97
CA LEU A 98 17.19 -8.09 9.70
C LEU A 98 15.68 -7.89 9.48
N VAL A 99 14.86 -8.13 10.50
CA VAL A 99 13.39 -7.91 10.41
C VAL A 99 13.07 -6.45 10.09
N ALA A 100 13.77 -5.50 10.72
CA ALA A 100 13.60 -4.08 10.42
C ALA A 100 14.02 -3.72 8.99
N LEU A 101 15.14 -4.27 8.49
CA LEU A 101 15.63 -4.01 7.14
C LEU A 101 14.71 -4.58 6.07
N VAL A 102 14.22 -5.82 6.23
CA VAL A 102 13.26 -6.43 5.31
C VAL A 102 11.97 -5.61 5.27
N GLY A 103 11.48 -5.16 6.44
CA GLY A 103 10.35 -4.24 6.53
C GLY A 103 10.60 -2.92 5.78
N ALA A 104 11.76 -2.30 6.00
CA ALA A 104 12.12 -1.04 5.32
C ALA A 104 12.16 -1.20 3.80
N VAL A 105 12.82 -2.25 3.29
CA VAL A 105 12.90 -2.52 1.84
C VAL A 105 11.52 -2.70 1.24
N ALA A 106 10.66 -3.52 1.87
CA ALA A 106 9.31 -3.75 1.36
C ALA A 106 8.48 -2.45 1.32
N VAL A 107 8.57 -1.62 2.36
CA VAL A 107 7.86 -0.32 2.43
C VAL A 107 8.37 0.65 1.37
N VAL A 108 9.70 0.74 1.17
CA VAL A 108 10.30 1.60 0.13
C VAL A 108 9.91 1.14 -1.26
N THR A 109 9.89 -0.18 -1.53
CA THR A 109 9.46 -0.73 -2.82
C THR A 109 7.97 -0.44 -3.08
N ALA A 110 7.11 -0.61 -2.08
CA ALA A 110 5.69 -0.27 -2.20
C ALA A 110 5.48 1.23 -2.43
N ALA A 111 6.19 2.08 -1.69
CA ALA A 111 6.12 3.54 -1.85
C ALA A 111 6.61 3.97 -3.25
N GLY A 112 7.75 3.44 -3.71
CA GLY A 112 8.32 3.76 -5.01
C GLY A 112 7.43 3.34 -6.17
N SER A 113 6.89 2.12 -6.13
CA SER A 113 5.94 1.64 -7.16
C SER A 113 4.65 2.47 -7.16
N GLY A 114 4.06 2.74 -5.99
CA GLY A 114 2.86 3.56 -5.87
C GLY A 114 3.06 5.00 -6.35
N ALA A 115 4.20 5.61 -6.03
CA ALA A 115 4.57 6.94 -6.51
C ALA A 115 4.74 6.97 -8.03
N LEU A 116 5.42 5.96 -8.60
CA LEU A 116 5.60 5.84 -10.04
C LEU A 116 4.26 5.67 -10.76
N PHE A 117 3.37 4.82 -10.23
CA PHE A 117 2.02 4.64 -10.78
C PHE A 117 1.20 5.92 -10.74
N TYR A 118 1.30 6.68 -9.64
CA TYR A 118 0.62 7.97 -9.51
C TYR A 118 1.18 9.05 -10.45
N ALA A 119 2.49 9.06 -10.67
CA ALA A 119 3.17 10.02 -11.53
C ALA A 119 2.94 9.75 -13.02
N LEU A 120 2.88 8.49 -13.43
CA LEU A 120 2.66 8.07 -14.82
C LEU A 120 1.19 8.02 -15.23
N ARG A 121 0.27 8.50 -14.37
CA ARG A 121 -1.17 8.49 -14.70
C ARG A 121 -1.43 9.28 -15.99
N PRO A 122 -2.24 8.77 -16.92
CA PRO A 122 -2.61 9.54 -18.09
C PRO A 122 -3.44 10.76 -17.68
N ALA A 123 -3.41 11.82 -18.49
CA ALA A 123 -4.19 13.03 -18.26
C ALA A 123 -5.69 12.71 -18.44
N MET A 124 -6.37 12.44 -17.33
CA MET A 124 -7.80 12.20 -17.28
C MET A 124 -8.50 13.48 -16.82
N ALA A 125 -9.18 14.17 -17.73
CA ALA A 125 -10.05 15.28 -17.34
C ALA A 125 -11.12 14.77 -16.34
N ALA A 126 -11.39 15.53 -15.28
CA ALA A 126 -12.33 15.19 -14.20
C ALA A 126 -11.98 13.98 -13.29
N ALA A 127 -10.72 13.54 -13.25
CA ALA A 127 -10.31 12.52 -12.29
C ALA A 127 -10.11 13.10 -10.88
N HIS A 128 -10.82 12.54 -9.90
CA HIS A 128 -10.66 12.87 -8.49
C HIS A 128 -9.88 11.77 -7.75
N ALA A 129 -9.04 12.18 -6.79
CA ALA A 129 -8.35 11.23 -5.91
C ALA A 129 -9.39 10.47 -5.07
N GLY A 130 -9.36 9.14 -5.15
CA GLY A 130 -10.27 8.28 -4.42
C GLY A 130 -9.67 7.74 -3.12
N ARG A 131 -10.52 7.09 -2.33
CA ARG A 131 -10.18 6.52 -1.01
C ARG A 131 -9.00 5.56 -1.02
N GLY A 132 -8.75 4.87 -2.16
CA GLY A 132 -7.67 3.90 -2.26
C GLY A 132 -6.28 4.52 -2.06
N LEU A 133 -6.07 5.70 -2.67
CA LEU A 133 -4.83 6.43 -2.55
C LEU A 133 -4.61 6.94 -1.12
N ALA A 134 -5.68 7.44 -0.48
CA ALA A 134 -5.62 7.91 0.91
C ALA A 134 -5.29 6.76 1.87
N LEU A 135 -5.96 5.61 1.74
CA LEU A 135 -5.69 4.41 2.56
C LEU A 135 -4.27 3.89 2.37
N PHE A 136 -3.78 3.91 1.13
CA PHE A 136 -2.40 3.52 0.83
C PHE A 136 -1.39 4.48 1.48
N ALA A 137 -1.61 5.79 1.40
CA ALA A 137 -0.74 6.80 2.01
C ALA A 137 -0.72 6.72 3.54
N VAL A 138 -1.88 6.56 4.19
CA VAL A 138 -1.96 6.35 5.64
C VAL A 138 -1.29 5.03 6.03
N GLY A 139 -1.49 3.97 5.25
CA GLY A 139 -0.84 2.68 5.45
C GLY A 139 0.69 2.78 5.38
N LEU A 140 1.23 3.52 4.40
CA LEU A 140 2.66 3.79 4.29
C LEU A 140 3.21 4.57 5.49
N ALA A 141 2.51 5.61 5.94
CA ALA A 141 2.95 6.39 7.11
C ALA A 141 3.01 5.52 8.37
N ALA A 142 1.99 4.69 8.60
CA ALA A 142 1.96 3.73 9.71
C ALA A 142 3.07 2.67 9.57
N ALA A 143 3.35 2.20 8.35
CA ALA A 143 4.42 1.24 8.09
C ALA A 143 5.80 1.81 8.43
N VAL A 144 6.08 3.05 8.02
CA VAL A 144 7.33 3.75 8.34
C VAL A 144 7.49 3.88 9.86
N ALA A 145 6.44 4.31 10.57
CA ALA A 145 6.47 4.44 12.02
C ALA A 145 6.75 3.08 12.70
N ALA A 146 6.10 2.01 12.25
CA ALA A 146 6.33 0.66 12.77
C ALA A 146 7.77 0.21 12.53
N VAL A 147 8.29 0.33 11.30
CA VAL A 147 9.66 -0.08 10.94
C VAL A 147 10.71 0.72 11.73
N VAL A 148 10.57 2.05 11.81
CA VAL A 148 11.46 2.91 12.58
C VAL A 148 11.46 2.51 14.06
N SER A 149 10.29 2.20 14.63
CA SER A 149 10.19 1.79 16.03
C SER A 149 10.97 0.50 16.32
N VAL A 150 10.94 -0.48 15.40
CA VAL A 150 11.72 -1.72 15.51
C VAL A 150 13.21 -1.44 15.31
N ALA A 151 13.57 -0.64 14.31
CA ALA A 151 14.97 -0.27 14.04
C ALA A 151 15.62 0.40 15.25
N LEU A 152 14.93 1.37 15.87
CA LEU A 152 15.40 2.05 17.08
C LEU A 152 15.55 1.07 18.26
N ALA A 153 14.62 0.12 18.43
CA ALA A 153 14.71 -0.88 19.49
C ALA A 153 15.89 -1.85 19.30
N THR A 154 16.31 -2.10 18.06
CA THR A 154 17.46 -2.97 17.76
C THR A 154 18.82 -2.28 17.92
N ARG A 155 18.89 -0.95 17.88
CA ARG A 155 20.13 -0.19 18.09
C ARG A 155 20.53 -0.03 19.56
N ALA A 156 19.58 -0.23 20.47
CA ALA A 156 19.80 -0.12 21.91
C ALA A 156 20.28 -1.43 22.56
N ARG A 157 20.56 -2.46 21.75
CA ARG A 157 21.14 -3.73 22.16
C ARG A 157 22.54 -3.84 21.58
#